data_AF-A0A1H8HXI0-F1
#
_entry.id   AF-A0A1H8HXI0-F1
#
_cell.length_a   1.000
_cell.length_b   1.000
_cell.length_c   1.000
_cell.angle_alpha   90.00
_cell.angle_beta   90.00
_cell.angle_gamma   90.00
#
_symmetry.space_group_name_H-M   'P 1'
#
loop_
_entity.id
_entity.type
_entity.pdbx_description
1 polymer ?
#
loop_
_entity_poly.entity_id
_entity_poly.type
_entity_poly.pdbx_seq_one_letter_code
_entity_poly.pdbx_strand_id
1 'polypeptide(L)' 'MKITIQKREPDKNGHRSLRLVYYHGSKTGQNGSRAQKRSYEPLNLFLYDKPRLTKNG' A
#
# COMPACT_ATOMS: atom_id res chain seq x y z
N MET A 1 6.10 -14.06 8.32
CA MET A 1 5.79 -13.42 7.02
C MET A 1 4.57 -12.54 7.24
N LYS A 2 4.59 -11.26 6.84
CA LYS A 2 3.45 -10.32 7.01
C LYS A 2 3.04 -9.77 5.66
N ILE A 3 1.74 -9.80 5.37
CA ILE A 3 1.14 -9.25 4.16
C ILE A 3 0.23 -8.10 4.58
N THR A 4 0.33 -6.96 3.91
CA THR A 4 -0.53 -5.80 4.18
C THR A 4 -1.01 -5.18 2.88
N ILE A 5 -2.24 -4.65 2.88
CA ILE A 5 -2.74 -3.81 1.79
C ILE A 5 -2.25 -2.37 2.02
N GLN A 6 -1.62 -1.78 1.01
CA GLN A 6 -1.26 -0.37 1.02
C GLN A 6 -2.14 0.41 0.05
N LYS A 7 -2.69 1.52 0.52
CA LYS A 7 -3.35 2.55 -0.30
C LYS A 7 -2.28 3.52 -0.80
N ARG A 8 -2.22 3.75 -2.11
CA ARG A 8 -1.33 4.77 -2.69
C ARG A 8 -1.94 6.16 -2.60
N GLU A 9 -1.13 7.16 -2.93
CA GLU A 9 -1.63 8.52 -3.11
C GLU A 9 -2.71 8.57 -4.20
N PRO A 10 -3.69 9.48 -4.08
CA PRO A 10 -4.69 9.68 -5.10
C PRO A 10 -4.07 10.07 -6.43
N ASP A 11 -4.62 9.56 -7.52
CA ASP A 11 -4.33 10.05 -8.86
C ASP A 11 -5.17 11.31 -9.19
N LYS A 12 -4.99 11.82 -10.42
CA LYS A 12 -5.72 13.00 -10.93
C LYS A 12 -7.24 12.81 -10.99
N ASN A 13 -7.72 11.57 -11.00
CA ASN A 13 -9.13 11.22 -11.03
C ASN A 13 -9.69 11.00 -9.61
N GLY A 14 -8.89 11.19 -8.56
CA GLY A 14 -9.28 10.94 -7.19
C GLY A 14 -9.36 9.44 -6.85
N HIS A 15 -8.64 8.59 -7.58
CA HIS A 15 -8.55 7.16 -7.28
C HIS A 15 -7.25 6.84 -6.55
N ARG A 16 -7.34 6.03 -5.50
CA ARG A 16 -6.21 5.46 -4.76
C ARG A 16 -6.03 4.01 -5.19
N SER A 17 -4.98 3.74 -5.97
CA SER A 17 -4.62 2.37 -6.33
C SER A 17 -4.18 1.57 -5.10
N LEU A 18 -4.51 0.28 -5.08
CA LEU A 18 -4.13 -0.64 -4.03
C LEU A 18 -2.95 -1.52 -4.46
N ARG A 19 -2.11 -1.91 -3.50
CA ARG A 19 -1.08 -2.93 -3.71
C ARG A 19 -0.91 -3.79 -2.47
N LEU A 20 -0.55 -5.05 -2.65
CA LEU A 20 -0.06 -5.89 -1.58
C LEU A 20 1.40 -5.55 -1.29
N VAL A 21 1.75 -5.53 -0.01
CA VAL A 21 3.12 -5.39 0.47
C VAL A 21 3.45 -6.66 1.24
N TYR A 22 4.43 -7.40 0.75
CA TYR A 22 4.93 -8.61 1.38
C TYR A 22 6.20 -8.28 2.16
N TYR A 23 6.18 -8.44 3.48
CA TYR A 23 7.33 -8.26 4.34
C TYR A 23 8.05 -9.59 4.58
N HIS A 24 9.31 -9.65 4.15
CA HIS A 24 10.17 -10.83 4.19
C HIS A 24 11.26 -10.74 5.26
N GLY A 25 11.22 -9.73 6.14
CA GLY A 25 12.25 -9.50 7.15
C GLY A 25 13.08 -8.24 6.88
N SER A 26 14.22 -8.12 7.54
CA SER A 26 15.12 -6.98 7.43
C SER A 26 16.57 -7.44 7.37
N LYS A 27 17.42 -6.69 6.65
CA LYS A 27 18.87 -6.87 6.67
C LYS A 27 19.52 -5.68 7.38
N THR A 28 20.52 -5.95 8.20
CA THR A 28 21.35 -4.92 8.81
C THR A 28 22.59 -4.73 7.93
N GLY A 29 22.84 -3.50 7.50
CA GLY A 29 24.04 -3.13 6.75
C GLY A 29 25.26 -3.01 7.67
N GLN A 30 26.46 -3.01 7.10
CA GLN A 30 27.71 -2.90 7.85
C GLN A 30 27.82 -1.61 8.68
N ASN A 31 27.11 -0.55 8.27
CA ASN A 31 27.00 0.73 8.97
C ASN A 31 25.90 0.77 10.04
N GLY A 32 25.30 -0.38 10.41
CA GLY A 32 24.20 -0.45 11.37
C GLY A 32 22.83 -0.03 10.81
N SER A 33 22.74 0.38 9.54
CA SER A 33 21.45 0.71 8.91
C SER A 33 20.58 -0.54 8.76
N ARG A 34 19.26 -0.41 8.96
CA ARG A 34 18.32 -1.52 8.85
C ARG A 34 17.43 -1.34 7.62
N ALA A 35 17.66 -2.14 6.59
CA ALA A 35 16.83 -2.16 5.38
C ALA A 35 15.75 -3.24 5.48
N GLN A 36 14.50 -2.88 5.22
CA GLN A 36 13.40 -3.84 5.18
C GLN A 36 13.32 -4.52 3.81
N LYS A 37 13.23 -5.85 3.80
CA LYS A 37 13.01 -6.63 2.57
C LYS A 37 11.51 -6.70 2.31
N ARG A 38 11.06 -5.97 1.30
CA ARG A 38 9.64 -5.91 0.89
C ARG A 38 9.52 -6.17 -0.62
N SER A 39 8.46 -6.86 -1.02
CA SER A 39 7.99 -6.88 -2.41
C SER A 39 6.60 -6.28 -2.50
N TYR A 40 6.26 -5.78 -3.69
CA TYR A 40 5.04 -5.07 -3.98
C TYR A 40 4.31 -5.72 -5.15
N GLU A 41 3.02 -5.96 -5.00
CA GLU A 41 2.18 -6.48 -6.08
C GLU A 41 0.99 -5.53 -6.28
N PRO A 42 0.88 -4.87 -7.44
CA PRO A 42 -0.24 -4.00 -7.73
C PRO A 42 -1.53 -4.82 -7.85
N LEU A 43 -2.62 -4.31 -7.28
CA LEU A 43 -3.94 -4.89 -7.46
C LEU A 43 -4.69 -4.12 -8.55
N ASN A 44 -5.49 -4.82 -9.35
CA ASN A 44 -6.44 -4.18 -10.27
C ASN A 44 -7.69 -3.70 -9.52
N LEU A 45 -7.47 -2.92 -8.46
CA LEU A 45 -8.49 -2.37 -7.56
C LEU A 45 -8.08 -0.96 -7.16
N PHE A 46 -9.08 -0.10 -6.95
CA PHE A 46 -8.89 1.25 -6.47
C PHE A 46 -9.98 1.63 -5.46
N LEU A 47 -9.68 2.64 -4.65
CA LEU A 47 -10.64 3.30 -3.77
C LEU A 47 -10.83 4.74 -4.24
N TYR A 48 -12.04 5.28 -4.10
CA TYR A 48 -12.24 6.72 -4.22
C TYR A 48 -11.60 7.43 -3.03
N ASP A 49 -10.86 8.51 -3.29
CA ASP A 49 -10.28 9.37 -2.26
C ASP A 49 -11.36 10.00 -1.39
N LYS A 50 -12.45 10.44 -2.04
CA LYS A 50 -13.66 10.95 -1.41
C LYS A 50 -14.82 10.02 -1.78
N PRO A 51 -15.05 8.93 -1.02
CA PRO A 51 -16.21 8.09 -1.26
C PRO A 51 -17.47 8.94 -1.07
N ARG A 52 -18.41 8.83 -2.01
CA ARG A 52 -19.72 9.45 -1.83
C ARG A 52 -20.35 8.80 -0.60
N LEU A 53 -20.68 9.60 0.42
CA LEU A 53 -21.56 9.13 1.48
C LEU A 53 -22.90 8.81 0.81
N THR A 54 -23.22 7.52 0.69
CA THR A 54 -24.60 7.13 0.48
C THR A 54 -25.34 7.52 1.76
N LYS A 55 -26.12 8.61 1.70
CA LYS A 55 -27.23 8.77 2.65
C LYS A 55 -28.13 7.58 2.41
N ASN A 56 -28.02 6.54 3.23
CA ASN A 56 -29.09 5.57 3.34
C ASN A 56 -30.28 6.37 3.89
N GLY A 57 -31.22 6.69 3.00
CA GLY A 57 -32.49 7.32 3.33
C GLY A 57 -33.44 6.31 3.95
#